data_AF-A0ABD5T0Z3-F1
#
_entry.id   AF-A0ABD5T0Z3-F1
#
_cell.length_a   1.000
_cell.length_b   1.000
_cell.length_c   1.000
_cell.angle_alpha   90.00
_cell.angle_beta   90.00
_cell.angle_gamma   90.00
#
_symmetry.space_group_name_H-M   'P 1'
#
loop_
_entity.id
_entity.type
_entity.pdbx_description
1 polymer ?
#
loop_
_entity_poly.entity_id
_entity_poly.type
_entity_poly.pdbx_seq_one_letter_code
_entity_poly.pdbx_strand_id
1 'polypeptide(L)' 'MKNVDDLIDSAAELAERGLSKGEIADELNVSRETASWLVERGGGNDTAAETATSTSTADIHVDWSALGRDSTRLRYAASA' A
#
# COMPACT_ATOMS: atom_id res chain seq x y z
N MET A 1 -2.40 -0.82 27.02
CA MET A 1 -1.82 -1.40 25.79
C MET A 1 -1.58 -0.23 24.86
N LYS A 2 -0.35 -0.07 24.33
CA LYS A 2 -0.12 0.93 23.27
C LYS A 2 -0.85 0.44 22.02
N ASN A 3 -1.68 1.29 21.44
CA ASN A 3 -2.33 0.98 20.17
C ASN A 3 -1.32 1.10 19.04
N VAL A 4 -1.63 0.51 17.89
CA VAL A 4 -0.76 0.58 16.70
C VAL A 4 -0.56 2.04 16.28
N ASP A 5 -1.58 2.89 16.45
CA ASP A 5 -1.50 4.33 16.17
C ASP A 5 -0.46 5.02 17.07
N ASP A 6 -0.42 4.70 18.37
CA ASP A 6 0.59 5.24 19.29
C ASP A 6 2.03 4.84 18.88
N LEU A 7 2.19 3.65 18.29
CA LEU A 7 3.47 3.17 17.78
C LEU A 7 3.87 3.87 16.47
N ILE A 8 2.89 4.21 15.63
CA ILE A 8 3.12 4.96 14.38
C ILE A 8 3.61 6.37 14.72
N ASP A 9 2.94 7.07 15.64
CA ASP A 9 3.32 8.41 16.06
C ASP A 9 4.70 8.41 16.74
N SER A 10 4.94 7.46 17.66
CA SER A 10 6.24 7.34 18.33
C SER A 10 7.38 7.03 17.34
N ALA A 11 7.14 6.20 16.33
CA ALA A 11 8.14 5.89 15.31
C ALA A 11 8.45 7.10 14.41
N ALA A 12 7.43 7.89 14.06
CA ALA A 12 7.58 9.12 13.28
C ALA A 12 8.43 10.16 14.03
N GLU A 13 8.11 10.41 15.31
CA GLU A 13 8.88 11.35 16.14
C GLU A 13 10.36 10.94 16.29
N LEU A 14 10.63 9.65 16.47
CA LEU A 14 12.00 9.14 16.57
C LEU A 14 12.74 9.25 15.22
N ALA A 15 12.07 9.02 14.10
CA ALA A 15 12.65 9.22 12.77
C ALA A 15 12.96 10.69 12.48
N GLU A 16 12.09 11.62 12.87
CA GLU A 16 12.31 13.08 12.76
C GLU A 16 13.49 13.56 13.61
N ARG A 17 13.71 12.91 14.76
CA ARG A 17 14.90 13.13 15.61
C ARG A 17 16.19 12.55 15.01
N GLY A 18 16.11 11.90 13.85
CA GLY A 18 17.26 11.37 13.11
C GLY A 18 17.71 9.97 13.52
N LEU A 19 16.90 9.22 14.26
CA LEU A 19 17.23 7.84 14.62
C LEU A 19 17.11 6.92 13.41
N SER A 20 17.99 5.91 13.34
CA SER A 20 17.91 4.87 12.32
C SER A 20 16.79 3.88 12.62
N LYS A 21 16.28 3.19 11.58
CA LYS A 21 15.26 2.13 11.71
C LYS A 21 15.64 1.01 12.69
N GLY A 22 16.94 0.78 12.91
CA GLY A 22 17.44 -0.17 13.91
C GLY A 22 17.28 0.35 15.34
N GLU A 23 17.70 1.58 15.59
CA GLU A 23 17.58 2.23 16.91
C GLU A 23 16.11 2.44 17.30
N ILE A 24 15.25 2.76 16.32
CA ILE A 24 13.80 2.85 16.53
C ILE A 24 13.21 1.48 16.92
N ALA A 25 13.71 0.39 16.32
CA ALA A 25 13.28 -0.95 16.67
C ALA A 25 13.65 -1.31 18.13
N ASP A 26 14.86 -0.92 18.54
CA ASP A 26 15.34 -1.12 19.91
C ASP A 26 14.54 -0.27 20.92
N GLU A 27 14.24 0.99 20.61
CA GLU A 27 13.47 1.90 21.48
C GLU A 27 12.00 1.49 21.63
N LEU A 28 11.37 1.05 20.53
CA LEU A 28 9.97 0.60 20.52
C LEU A 28 9.82 -0.88 20.91
N ASN A 29 10.92 -1.60 21.10
CA ASN A 29 10.96 -3.04 21.40
C ASN A 29 10.16 -3.87 20.36
N VAL A 30 10.39 -3.59 19.08
CA VAL A 30 9.79 -4.29 17.93
C VAL A 30 10.88 -4.78 16.97
N SER A 31 10.52 -5.55 15.95
CA SER A 31 11.49 -5.99 14.95
C SER A 31 11.93 -4.82 14.04
N ARG A 32 13.10 -4.94 13.41
CA ARG A 32 13.56 -3.96 12.40
C ARG A 32 12.60 -3.82 11.23
N GLU A 33 11.99 -4.93 10.81
CA GLU A 33 10.96 -4.90 9.76
C GLU A 33 9.73 -4.10 10.21
N THR A 34 9.32 -4.29 11.47
CA THR A 34 8.18 -3.58 12.07
C THR A 34 8.47 -2.09 12.23
N ALA A 35 9.65 -1.72 12.72
CA ALA A 35 10.08 -0.33 12.80
C ALA A 35 10.14 0.34 11.42
N SER A 36 10.62 -0.37 10.39
CA SER A 36 10.61 0.13 9.01
C SER A 36 9.19 0.43 8.53
N TRP A 37 8.26 -0.50 8.76
CA TRP A 37 6.86 -0.33 8.39
C TRP A 37 6.18 0.82 9.15
N LEU A 38 6.49 0.99 10.44
CA LEU A 38 5.95 2.08 11.27
C LEU A 38 6.44 3.45 10.80
N VAL A 39 7.72 3.60 10.48
CA VAL A 39 8.29 4.86 9.99
C VAL A 39 7.73 5.24 8.60
N GLU A 40 7.60 4.27 7.69
CA GLU A 40 7.00 4.49 6.37
C GLU A 40 5.51 4.89 6.47
N ARG A 41 4.80 4.33 7.45
CA ARG A 41 3.40 4.65 7.68
C ARG A 41 3.20 5.99 8.39
N GLY A 42 4.06 6.32 9.35
CA GLY A 42 4.04 7.60 10.06
C GLY A 42 4.40 8.79 9.17
N GLY A 43 5.38 8.62 8.28
CA GLY A 43 5.74 9.66 7.30
C GLY A 43 4.70 9.86 6.17
N GLY A 44 3.72 8.97 6.04
CA GLY A 44 2.67 9.01 4.99
C GLY A 44 1.30 9.49 5.47
N ASN A 45 1.13 9.81 6.76
CA ASN A 45 -0.19 9.94 7.38
C ASN A 45 -0.95 11.22 7.01
N ASP A 46 -0.35 12.16 6.27
CA ASP A 46 -1.01 13.40 5.81
C ASP A 46 -1.40 13.41 4.32
N THR A 47 -1.13 12.34 3.55
CA THR A 47 -1.52 12.29 2.12
C THR A 47 -1.81 10.88 1.59
N ALA A 48 -1.37 9.81 2.26
CA ALA A 48 -1.48 8.45 1.72
C ALA A 48 -2.81 7.72 2.05
N ALA A 49 -3.64 8.23 2.96
CA ALA A 49 -4.93 7.60 3.27
C ALA A 49 -5.89 7.57 2.06
N GLU A 50 -5.74 8.49 1.09
CA GLU A 50 -6.49 8.46 -0.18
C GLU A 50 -5.78 7.66 -1.29
N THR A 51 -4.47 7.42 -1.21
CA THR A 51 -3.71 6.76 -2.30
C THR A 51 -3.46 5.26 -2.04
N ALA A 52 -3.46 4.80 -0.79
CA ALA A 52 -3.18 3.39 -0.46
C ALA A 52 -4.28 2.40 -0.89
N THR A 53 -5.48 2.86 -1.25
CA THR A 53 -6.50 2.01 -1.89
C THR A 53 -6.13 1.64 -3.34
N SER A 54 -5.17 2.32 -3.96
CA SER A 54 -4.83 2.12 -5.38
C SER A 54 -3.67 1.17 -5.66
N THR A 55 -3.04 0.58 -4.63
CA THR A 55 -1.88 -0.33 -4.79
C THR A 55 -2.16 -1.77 -4.34
N SER A 56 -3.41 -2.15 -4.04
CA SER A 56 -3.77 -3.56 -4.22
C SER A 56 -3.87 -3.82 -5.72
N THR A 57 -3.43 -4.98 -6.20
CA THR A 57 -3.77 -5.43 -7.56
C THR A 57 -5.29 -5.45 -7.64
N ALA A 58 -5.87 -4.36 -8.15
CA ALA A 58 -7.30 -4.22 -8.24
C ALA A 58 -7.82 -5.29 -9.19
N ASP A 59 -8.91 -5.95 -8.81
CA ASP A 59 -9.58 -6.87 -9.73
C ASP A 59 -10.03 -6.09 -10.96
N ILE A 60 -9.50 -6.45 -12.12
CA ILE A 60 -9.82 -5.80 -13.39
C ILE A 60 -11.07 -6.48 -13.95
N HIS A 61 -12.17 -5.73 -14.01
CA HIS A 61 -13.35 -6.18 -14.73
C HIS A 61 -13.21 -5.87 -16.22
N VAL A 62 -13.23 -6.92 -17.06
CA VAL A 62 -13.21 -6.78 -18.52
C VAL A 62 -14.57 -7.17 -19.08
N ASP A 63 -15.26 -6.23 -19.73
CA ASP A 63 -16.52 -6.50 -20.42
C ASP A 63 -16.28 -7.04 -21.85
N TRP A 64 -16.64 -8.29 -22.06
CA TRP A 64 -16.56 -8.97 -23.36
C TRP A 64 -17.82 -8.81 -24.22
N SER A 65 -18.87 -8.16 -23.73
CA SER A 65 -20.14 -8.00 -24.44
C SER A 65 -19.98 -7.28 -25.78
N ALA A 66 -19.07 -6.30 -25.85
CA ALA A 66 -18.77 -5.56 -27.07
C ALA A 66 -18.15 -6.44 -28.17
N LEU A 67 -17.43 -7.50 -27.80
CA LEU A 67 -16.85 -8.46 -28.74
C LEU A 67 -17.86 -9.54 -29.13
N GLY A 68 -18.64 -10.03 -28.17
CA GLY A 68 -19.59 -11.13 -28.37
C GLY A 68 -20.92 -10.75 -29.03
N ARG A 69 -21.32 -9.48 -28.98
CA ARG A 69 -22.62 -9.02 -29.50
C ARG A 69 -22.68 -8.92 -31.03
N ASP A 70 -21.52 -8.80 -31.70
CA ASP A 70 -21.43 -8.67 -33.15
C ASP A 70 -20.63 -9.83 -33.75
N SER A 71 -21.31 -10.67 -34.51
CA SER A 71 -20.71 -11.87 -35.13
C SER A 71 -19.67 -11.55 -36.19
N THR A 72 -19.73 -10.38 -36.82
CA THR A 72 -18.74 -9.93 -37.80
C THR A 72 -17.44 -9.54 -37.08
N ARG A 73 -17.54 -8.79 -35.98
CA ARG A 73 -16.38 -8.45 -35.14
C ARG A 73 -15.73 -9.69 -34.53
N LEU A 74 -16.54 -10.62 -34.02
CA LEU A 74 -16.05 -11.89 -33.47
C LEU A 74 -15.30 -12.71 -34.53
N ARG A 75 -15.80 -12.74 -35.76
CA ARG A 75 -15.12 -13.42 -36.89
C ARG A 75 -13.75 -12.84 -37.18
N TYR A 76 -13.60 -11.50 -37.19
CA TYR A 76 -12.29 -10.88 -37.41
C TYR A 76 -11.30 -11.14 -36.28
N ALA A 77 -11.77 -11.13 -35.02
CA ALA A 77 -10.94 -11.47 -33.86
C ALA A 77 -10.48 -12.93 -33.88
N ALA A 78 -11.29 -13.85 -34.42
CA ALA A 78 -10.97 -15.28 -34.53
C ALA A 78 -10.06 -15.64 -35.73
N SER A 79 -9.77 -14.69 -36.62
CA SER A 79 -8.99 -14.92 -37.85
C SER A 79 -7.50 -14.57 -37.74
N ALA A 80 -7.03 -14.18 -36.56
CA ALA A 80 -5.61 -13.94 -36.26
C ALA A 80 -4.91 -15.24 -35.84
#